data_AF-A0A1L3I972-F1
#
_entry.id   AF-A0A1L3I972-F1
#
_cell.length_a   1.000
_cell.length_b   1.000
_cell.length_c   1.000
_cell.angle_alpha   90.00
_cell.angle_beta   90.00
_cell.angle_gamma   90.00
#
_symmetry.space_group_name_H-M   'P 1'
#
loop_
_entity.id
_entity.type
_entity.pdbx_description
1 polymer ?
#
loop_
_entity_poly.entity_id
_entity_poly.type
_entity_poly.pdbx_seq_one_letter_code
_entity_poly.pdbx_strand_id
1 'polypeptide(L)'
;MEQIAHFPAMQRPAAIKPPPQDPLRKAAQELEATFLTEMLKSAGLGESRETMGGGAGEDQFASFLVRAQAEQIAKAGGVGLAESLYHALKEAEKND
;
A
#
# COMPACT_ATOMS: atom_id res chain seq x y z
N MET A 1 22.39 -37.94 -44.43
CA MET A 1 21.63 -37.91 -43.16
C MET A 1 22.59 -37.39 -42.10
N GLU A 2 22.43 -36.26 -41.42
CA GLU A 2 21.42 -35.19 -41.44
C GLU A 2 22.06 -34.04 -40.63
N GLN A 3 22.03 -32.80 -41.13
CA GLN A 3 22.53 -31.64 -40.38
C GLN A 3 21.58 -31.34 -39.22
N ILE A 4 22.11 -31.34 -38.00
CA ILE A 4 21.37 -31.00 -36.78
C ILE A 4 21.16 -29.49 -36.78
N ALA A 5 19.90 -29.05 -36.92
CA ALA A 5 19.52 -27.65 -36.95
C ALA A 5 19.90 -26.93 -35.65
N HIS A 6 20.68 -25.85 -35.77
CA HIS A 6 20.95 -24.91 -34.67
C HIS A 6 19.83 -23.87 -34.62
N PHE A 7 18.98 -23.95 -33.59
CA PHE A 7 17.91 -22.98 -33.37
C PHE A 7 18.45 -21.79 -32.55
N PRO A 8 18.33 -20.53 -33.03
CA PRO A 8 18.77 -19.37 -32.27
C PRO A 8 17.87 -19.16 -31.05
N ALA A 9 18.48 -18.98 -29.88
CA ALA A 9 17.76 -18.65 -28.66
C ALA A 9 17.08 -17.27 -28.82
N MET A 10 15.75 -17.22 -28.71
CA MET A 10 15.00 -15.96 -28.67
C MET A 10 15.40 -15.19 -27.41
N GLN A 11 15.99 -14.00 -27.57
CA GLN A 11 16.29 -13.11 -26.45
C GLN A 11 14.98 -12.63 -25.83
N ARG A 12 14.78 -12.95 -24.54
CA ARG A 12 13.64 -12.41 -23.77
C ARG A 12 13.75 -10.88 -23.72
N PRO A 13 12.69 -10.13 -24.05
CA PRO A 13 12.72 -8.67 -23.92
C PRO A 13 13.03 -8.29 -22.47
N ALA A 14 13.92 -7.32 -22.29
CA ALA A 14 14.25 -6.79 -20.98
C ALA A 14 12.97 -6.26 -20.31
N ALA A 15 12.69 -6.73 -19.10
CA ALA A 15 11.55 -6.24 -18.32
C ALA A 15 11.72 -4.74 -18.07
N ILE A 16 10.75 -3.94 -18.52
CA ILE A 16 10.71 -2.51 -18.23
C ILE A 16 10.48 -2.36 -16.73
N LYS A 17 11.50 -1.89 -16.01
CA LYS A 17 11.35 -1.56 -14.59
C LYS A 17 10.53 -0.28 -14.49
N PRO A 18 9.47 -0.24 -13.66
CA PRO A 18 8.76 1.01 -13.41
C PRO A 18 9.75 2.03 -12.82
N PRO A 19 9.54 3.34 -13.09
CA PRO A 19 10.37 4.37 -12.52
C PRO A 19 10.34 4.27 -10.98
N PRO A 20 11.47 4.56 -10.31
CA PRO A 20 11.51 4.56 -8.84
C PRO A 20 10.47 5.53 -8.30
N GLN A 21 9.66 5.05 -7.35
CA GLN A 21 8.69 5.90 -6.66
C GLN A 21 9.42 6.88 -5.74
N ASP A 22 9.02 8.14 -5.80
CA ASP A 22 9.52 9.20 -4.94
C ASP A 22 9.32 8.81 -3.45
N PRO A 23 10.38 8.78 -2.61
CA PRO A 23 10.27 8.38 -1.21
C PRO A 23 9.32 9.28 -0.41
N LEU A 24 9.21 10.57 -0.75
CA LEU A 24 8.26 11.47 -0.09
C LEU A 24 6.82 11.12 -0.46
N ARG A 25 6.58 10.65 -1.68
CA ARG A 25 5.25 10.18 -2.11
C ARG A 25 4.83 8.95 -1.32
N LYS A 26 5.76 8.01 -1.11
CA LYS A 26 5.54 6.83 -0.28
C LYS A 26 5.23 7.22 1.17
N ALA A 27 6.02 8.12 1.76
CA ALA A 27 5.79 8.60 3.12
C ALA A 27 4.43 9.29 3.26
N ALA A 28 4.03 10.13 2.30
CA ALA A 28 2.72 10.78 2.29
C ALA A 28 1.56 9.79 2.24
N GLN A 29 1.69 8.72 1.46
CA GLN A 29 0.70 7.64 1.39
C GLN A 29 0.63 6.84 2.70
N GLU A 30 1.75 6.56 3.35
CA GLU A 30 1.80 5.89 4.66
C GLU A 30 1.17 6.73 5.78
N LEU A 31 1.33 8.06 5.71
CA LEU A 31 0.67 9.00 6.62
C LEU A 31 -0.84 9.00 6.41
N GLU A 32 -1.32 9.03 5.16
CA GLU A 32 -2.76 8.91 4.88
C GLU A 32 -3.32 7.55 5.34
N ALA A 33 -2.60 6.45 5.12
CA ALA A 33 -3.01 5.14 5.62
C ALA A 33 -3.10 5.09 7.16
N THR A 34 -2.20 5.77 7.86
CA THR A 34 -2.24 5.88 9.32
C THR A 34 -3.46 6.68 9.78
N PHE A 35 -3.73 7.82 9.13
CA PHE A 35 -4.94 8.60 9.39
C PHE A 35 -6.22 7.76 9.16
N LEU A 36 -6.31 7.08 8.01
CA LEU A 36 -7.44 6.22 7.68
C LEU A 36 -7.61 5.08 8.68
N THR A 37 -6.52 4.49 9.18
CA THR A 37 -6.58 3.46 10.23
C THR A 37 -7.36 3.96 11.45
N GLU A 38 -7.08 5.18 11.91
CA GLU A 38 -7.76 5.76 13.06
C GLU A 38 -9.21 6.15 12.75
N MET A 39 -9.49 6.62 11.53
CA MET A 39 -10.87 6.90 11.09
C MET A 39 -11.72 5.63 11.02
N LEU A 40 -11.17 4.53 10.48
CA LEU A 40 -11.86 3.26 10.39
C LEU A 40 -12.15 2.68 11.78
N LYS A 41 -11.17 2.69 12.69
CA LYS A 41 -11.39 2.32 14.10
C LYS A 41 -12.49 3.17 14.74
N SER A 42 -12.44 4.48 14.54
CA SER A 42 -13.45 5.41 15.08
C SER A 42 -14.86 5.18 14.51
N ALA A 43 -14.95 4.62 13.29
CA ALA A 43 -16.20 4.19 12.67
C ALA A 43 -16.67 2.81 13.16
N GLY A 44 -15.98 2.19 14.11
CA GLY A 44 -16.31 0.89 14.69
C GLY A 44 -15.75 -0.31 13.93
N LEU A 45 -14.86 -0.12 12.94
CA LEU A 45 -14.21 -1.26 12.30
C LEU A 45 -13.21 -1.92 13.25
N GLY A 46 -13.26 -3.26 13.29
CA GLY A 46 -12.40 -4.08 14.14
C GLY A 46 -12.94 -4.29 15.56
N GLU A 47 -14.13 -3.79 15.88
CA GLU A 47 -14.83 -4.15 17.11
C GLU A 47 -15.53 -5.51 16.96
N SER A 48 -15.28 -6.41 17.92
CA SER A 48 -15.94 -7.72 17.97
C SER A 48 -17.45 -7.57 18.16
N ARG A 49 -18.24 -8.30 17.36
CA ARG A 49 -19.70 -8.31 17.50
C ARG A 49 -20.11 -9.19 18.68
N GLU A 50 -20.90 -8.63 19.61
CA GLU A 50 -21.40 -9.29 20.83
C GLU A 50 -22.01 -10.71 20.61
N THR A 51 -22.70 -10.94 19.49
CA THR A 51 -23.53 -12.14 19.29
C THR A 51 -23.00 -13.11 18.23
N MET A 52 -22.02 -12.71 17.42
CA MET A 52 -21.45 -13.51 16.32
C MET A 52 -19.94 -13.23 16.11
N GLY A 53 -19.22 -12.82 17.16
CA GLY A 53 -17.78 -12.57 17.11
C GLY A 53 -16.95 -13.86 17.23
N GLY A 54 -15.79 -13.88 16.59
CA GLY A 54 -14.74 -14.89 16.63
C GLY A 54 -13.93 -14.95 17.93
N GLY A 55 -14.40 -14.27 18.98
CA GLY A 55 -13.83 -14.31 20.34
C GLY A 55 -12.46 -13.64 20.44
N ALA A 56 -11.74 -13.93 21.53
CA ALA A 56 -10.46 -13.30 21.87
C ALA A 56 -9.37 -13.42 20.79
N GLY A 57 -9.50 -14.37 19.85
CA GLY A 57 -8.61 -14.49 18.69
C GLY A 57 -8.85 -13.40 17.66
N GLU A 58 -10.11 -13.03 17.40
CA GLU A 58 -10.47 -11.98 16.42
C GLU A 58 -9.92 -10.61 16.84
N ASP A 59 -10.04 -10.25 18.12
CA ASP A 59 -9.57 -8.96 18.64
C ASP A 59 -8.07 -8.72 18.37
N GLN A 60 -7.26 -9.77 18.42
CA GLN A 60 -5.82 -9.67 18.18
C GLN A 60 -5.48 -9.40 16.70
N PHE A 61 -6.32 -9.86 15.77
CA PHE A 61 -6.11 -9.70 14.33
C PHE A 61 -6.88 -8.51 13.73
N ALA A 62 -7.93 -8.04 14.41
CA ALA A 62 -8.76 -6.93 13.96
C ALA A 62 -7.93 -5.67 13.66
N SER A 63 -7.02 -5.28 14.55
CA SER A 63 -6.17 -4.10 14.35
C SER A 63 -5.29 -4.20 13.10
N PHE A 64 -4.73 -5.38 12.82
CA PHE A 64 -3.93 -5.63 11.63
C PHE A 64 -4.76 -5.56 10.35
N LEU A 65 -5.97 -6.12 10.37
CA LEU A 65 -6.89 -6.10 9.23
C LEU A 65 -7.35 -4.67 8.91
N VAL A 66 -7.69 -3.89 9.94
CA VAL A 66 -8.08 -2.48 9.76
C VAL A 66 -6.93 -1.67 9.15
N ARG A 67 -5.71 -1.86 9.63
CA ARG A 67 -4.52 -1.22 9.05
C ARG A 67 -4.31 -1.64 7.59
N ALA A 68 -4.36 -2.93 7.29
CA ALA A 68 -4.18 -3.43 5.92
C ALA A 68 -5.24 -2.85 4.96
N GLN A 69 -6.48 -2.72 5.42
CA GLN A 69 -7.55 -2.09 4.66
C GLN A 69 -7.27 -0.60 4.43
N ALA A 70 -6.86 0.14 5.45
CA ALA A 70 -6.47 1.54 5.33
C ALA A 70 -5.33 1.76 4.32
N GLU A 71 -4.31 0.88 4.33
CA GLU A 71 -3.22 0.89 3.36
C GLU A 71 -3.71 0.67 1.92
N GLN A 72 -4.65 -0.27 1.70
CA GLN A 72 -5.25 -0.46 0.39
C GLN A 72 -6.11 0.73 -0.06
N ILE A 73 -6.86 1.34 0.87
CA ILE A 73 -7.66 2.53 0.57
C ILE A 73 -6.75 3.68 0.13
N ALA A 74 -5.69 3.99 0.90
CA ALA A 74 -4.70 5.01 0.52
C ALA A 74 -4.07 4.71 -0.85
N LYS A 75 -3.71 3.44 -1.11
CA LYS A 75 -3.16 3.00 -2.40
C LYS A 75 -4.12 3.14 -3.57
N ALA A 76 -5.42 2.98 -3.33
CA ALA A 76 -6.46 3.15 -4.34
C ALA A 76 -6.82 4.63 -4.60
N GLY A 77 -6.17 5.57 -3.90
CA GLY A 77 -6.41 7.01 -4.04
C GLY A 77 -6.89 7.71 -2.76
N GLY A 78 -7.24 6.93 -1.73
CA GLY A 78 -7.53 7.45 -0.39
C GLY A 78 -8.66 8.46 -0.35
N VAL A 79 -8.50 9.44 0.52
CA VAL A 79 -9.35 10.63 0.62
C VAL A 79 -8.66 11.87 0.03
N GLY A 80 -7.46 11.71 -0.51
CA GLY A 80 -6.66 12.74 -1.16
C GLY A 80 -5.66 13.46 -0.24
N LEU A 81 -5.51 13.02 1.01
CA LEU A 81 -4.54 13.63 1.95
C LEU A 81 -3.10 13.41 1.51
N ALA A 82 -2.79 12.26 0.89
CA ALA A 82 -1.45 11.95 0.43
C ALA A 82 -0.89 13.00 -0.56
N GLU A 83 -1.73 13.66 -1.36
CA GLU A 83 -1.24 14.72 -2.27
C GLU A 83 -0.82 15.97 -1.49
N SER A 84 -1.66 16.45 -0.58
CA SER A 84 -1.33 17.60 0.27
C SER A 84 -0.09 17.35 1.13
N LEU A 85 0.02 16.16 1.71
CA LEU A 85 1.18 15.76 2.51
C LEU A 85 2.45 15.67 1.68
N TYR A 86 2.37 15.12 0.46
CA TYR A 86 3.52 15.07 -0.44
C TYR A 86 4.06 16.47 -0.75
N HIS A 87 3.18 17.43 -1.08
CA HIS A 87 3.58 18.80 -1.33
C HIS A 87 4.22 19.45 -0.10
N ALA A 88 3.63 19.28 1.08
CA ALA A 88 4.18 19.80 2.33
C ALA A 88 5.56 19.20 2.67
N LEU A 89 5.73 17.88 2.50
CA LEU A 89 7.01 17.20 2.72
C LEU A 89 8.08 17.71 1.75
N LYS A 90 7.72 17.95 0.49
CA LYS A 90 8.62 18.47 -0.54
C LYS A 90 9.01 19.93 -0.29
N GLU A 91 8.13 20.72 0.32
CA GLU A 91 8.46 22.08 0.75
C GLU A 91 9.38 22.07 1.96
N ALA A 92 9.14 21.18 2.93
CA ALA A 92 10.00 21.01 4.09
C ALA A 92 11.43 20.60 3.70
N GLU A 93 11.59 19.63 2.79
CA GLU A 93 12.90 19.17 2.31
C GLU A 93 13.73 20.29 1.63
N LYS A 94 13.07 21.28 1.00
CA LYS A 94 13.77 22.40 0.34
C LYS A 94 14.26 23.48 1.29
N ASN A 95 13.69 23.54 2.50
CA ASN A 95 13.97 24.59 3.48
C ASN A 95 15.04 24.17 4.51
N ASP A 96 15.52 22.93 4.45
CA ASP A 96 16.69 22.40 5.15
C ASP A 96 17.95 22.49 4.25
#